data_AF-Q45TP9-F1
#
_entry.id   AF-Q45TP9-F1
#
_cell.length_a   1.000
_cell.length_b   1.000
_cell.length_c   1.000
_cell.angle_alpha   90.00
_cell.angle_beta   90.00
_cell.angle_gamma   90.00
#
_symmetry.space_group_name_H-M   'P 1'
#
loop_
_entity.id
_entity.type
_entity.pdbx_description
1 polymer ?
#
loop_
_entity_poly.entity_id
_entity_poly.type
_entity_poly.pdbx_seq_one_letter_code
_entity_poly.pdbx_strand_id
1 'polypeptide(L)'
;LDGFSHGDADKKVRKALLKGQKHVEKMCSNALAMICNMTDTDIANEMKLKGTTTNRKLREDNSEWPEWLSAGDRRLLQSSTVRPDVVVAADGSGNFRTVSEAVARAPEKSSKRYVIRIKAGVYRENVDVPKKKTNIMFMGDGRSNTIITGSRNVKDGSTTFHS
;
A
#
# COMPACT_ATOMS: atom_id res chain seq x y z
N LEU A 1 64.27 3.09 1.83
CA LEU A 1 65.10 3.43 0.65
C LEU A 1 66.50 3.94 1.01
N ASP A 2 66.90 3.88 2.29
CA ASP A 2 68.18 4.40 2.78
C ASP A 2 69.40 3.58 2.31
N GLY A 3 69.20 2.31 1.96
CA GLY A 3 70.24 1.41 1.47
C GLY A 3 70.69 1.58 0.00
N PHE A 4 70.20 2.60 -0.72
CA PHE A 4 70.53 2.86 -2.15
C PHE A 4 71.05 4.29 -2.38
N SER A 5 71.85 4.80 -1.45
CA SER A 5 72.29 6.21 -1.42
C SER A 5 73.74 6.43 -1.89
N HIS A 6 74.56 5.38 -1.99
CA HIS A 6 76.02 5.52 -2.05
C HIS A 6 76.61 5.42 -3.48
N GLY A 7 76.04 4.63 -4.40
CA GLY A 7 76.51 4.52 -5.80
C GLY A 7 75.61 5.18 -6.86
N ASP A 8 76.16 5.53 -8.03
CA ASP A 8 75.37 6.09 -9.14
C ASP A 8 74.41 5.06 -9.76
N ALA A 9 74.75 3.78 -9.70
CA ALA A 9 73.83 2.68 -10.02
C ALA A 9 72.67 2.63 -9.02
N ASP A 10 72.95 2.80 -7.73
CA ASP A 10 71.95 2.78 -6.65
C ASP A 10 70.98 3.96 -6.76
N LYS A 11 71.47 5.14 -7.14
CA LYS A 11 70.62 6.32 -7.42
C LYS A 11 69.63 6.06 -8.56
N LYS A 12 70.03 5.32 -9.61
CA LYS A 12 69.12 4.92 -10.70
C LYS A 12 68.05 3.94 -10.23
N VAL A 13 68.44 2.94 -9.45
CA VAL A 13 67.52 1.95 -8.85
C VAL A 13 66.52 2.64 -7.91
N ARG A 14 67.00 3.54 -7.04
CA ARG A 14 66.17 4.36 -6.15
C ARG A 14 65.15 5.19 -6.94
N LYS A 15 65.55 5.81 -8.04
CA LYS A 15 64.65 6.61 -8.89
C LYS A 15 63.54 5.74 -9.51
N ALA A 16 63.88 4.54 -9.97
CA ALA A 16 62.90 3.59 -10.51
C ALA A 16 61.91 3.12 -9.42
N LEU A 17 62.41 2.79 -8.23
CA LEU A 17 61.59 2.38 -7.08
C LEU A 17 60.64 3.49 -6.62
N LEU A 18 61.12 4.73 -6.51
CA LEU A 18 60.28 5.88 -6.16
C LEU A 18 59.19 6.15 -7.20
N LYS A 19 59.50 5.96 -8.49
CA LYS A 19 58.52 6.10 -9.57
C LYS A 19 57.45 4.99 -9.48
N GLY A 20 57.85 3.76 -9.19
CA GLY A 20 56.94 2.64 -8.94
C GLY A 20 56.02 2.89 -7.74
N GLN A 21 56.59 3.36 -6.63
CA GLN A 21 55.82 3.67 -5.41
C GLN A 21 54.76 4.74 -5.66
N LYS A 22 55.13 5.85 -6.31
CA LYS A 22 54.19 6.93 -6.68
C LYS A 22 53.08 6.44 -7.62
N HIS A 23 53.39 5.49 -8.50
CA HIS A 23 52.40 4.93 -9.42
C HIS A 23 51.36 4.09 -8.68
N VAL A 24 51.79 3.21 -7.77
CA VAL A 24 50.89 2.38 -6.95
C VAL A 24 50.01 3.25 -6.05
N GLU A 25 50.59 4.25 -5.39
CA GLU A 25 49.85 5.21 -4.56
C GLU A 25 48.72 5.89 -5.35
N LYS A 26 49.01 6.32 -6.58
CA LYS A 26 48.01 6.96 -7.45
C LYS A 26 46.91 6.00 -7.90
N MET A 27 47.23 4.72 -8.15
CA MET A 27 46.22 3.70 -8.47
C MET A 27 45.31 3.43 -7.26
N CYS A 28 45.86 3.28 -6.06
CA CYS A 28 45.09 3.10 -4.83
C CYS A 28 44.20 4.31 -4.53
N SER A 29 44.73 5.53 -4.72
CA SER A 29 43.97 6.77 -4.54
C SER A 29 42.78 6.86 -5.52
N ASN A 30 43.00 6.55 -6.80
CA ASN A 30 41.93 6.53 -7.80
C ASN A 30 40.85 5.48 -7.50
N ALA A 31 41.27 4.26 -7.11
CA ALA A 31 40.33 3.20 -6.75
C ALA A 31 39.49 3.57 -5.52
N LEU A 32 40.12 4.15 -4.49
CA LEU A 32 39.44 4.61 -3.28
C LEU A 32 38.47 5.75 -3.59
N ALA A 33 38.86 6.72 -4.42
CA ALA A 33 38.00 7.83 -4.81
C ALA A 33 36.73 7.36 -5.55
N MET A 34 36.84 6.32 -6.39
CA MET A 34 35.67 5.73 -7.04
C MET A 34 34.74 5.05 -6.02
N ILE A 35 35.29 4.29 -5.07
CA ILE A 35 34.50 3.63 -4.03
C ILE A 35 33.80 4.68 -3.16
N CYS A 36 34.51 5.72 -2.70
CA CYS A 36 33.91 6.78 -1.91
C CYS A 36 32.80 7.52 -2.65
N ASN A 37 33.02 7.88 -3.94
CA ASN A 37 31.97 8.52 -4.73
C ASN A 37 30.74 7.61 -4.89
N MET A 38 30.93 6.31 -5.16
CA MET A 38 29.83 5.35 -5.25
C MET A 38 29.08 5.24 -3.92
N THR A 39 29.80 5.06 -2.81
CA THR A 39 29.18 4.94 -1.47
C THR A 39 28.47 6.22 -1.05
N ASP A 40 29.03 7.40 -1.33
CA ASP A 40 28.40 8.67 -1.00
C ASP A 40 27.12 8.88 -1.82
N THR A 41 27.13 8.48 -3.10
CA THR A 41 25.90 8.49 -3.92
C THR A 41 24.86 7.49 -3.44
N ASP A 42 25.27 6.30 -3.02
CA ASP A 42 24.37 5.26 -2.50
C ASP A 42 23.75 5.68 -1.16
N ILE A 43 24.55 6.25 -0.24
CA ILE A 43 24.09 6.77 1.05
C ILE A 43 23.14 7.97 0.84
N ALA A 44 23.47 8.89 -0.06
CA ALA A 44 22.59 10.02 -0.40
C ALA A 44 21.25 9.54 -1.00
N ASN A 45 21.28 8.53 -1.88
CA ASN A 45 20.08 7.90 -2.43
C ASN A 45 19.27 7.17 -1.36
N GLU A 46 19.90 6.46 -0.44
CA GLU A 46 19.23 5.83 0.70
C GLU A 46 18.54 6.85 1.62
N MET A 47 19.19 7.99 1.91
CA MET A 47 18.59 9.07 2.70
C MET A 47 17.38 9.68 1.99
N LYS A 48 17.44 9.82 0.66
CA LYS A 48 16.33 10.30 -0.17
C LYS A 48 15.15 9.30 -0.20
N LEU A 49 15.44 7.99 -0.24
CA LEU A 49 14.44 6.93 -0.13
C LEU A 49 13.80 6.86 1.27
N LYS A 50 14.58 7.08 2.33
CA LYS A 50 14.08 7.09 3.72
C LYS A 50 13.22 8.32 4.04
N GLY A 51 13.48 9.46 3.40
CA GLY A 51 12.67 10.69 3.51
C GLY A 51 11.34 10.67 2.73
N THR A 52 11.12 9.67 1.87
CA THR A 52 9.91 9.57 1.03
C THR A 52 9.05 8.39 1.48
N THR A 53 8.57 8.42 2.73
CA THR A 53 7.62 7.43 3.25
C THR A 53 6.22 7.69 2.73
N THR A 54 5.98 7.40 1.46
CA THR A 54 4.65 7.06 0.94
C THR A 54 4.88 6.23 -0.33
N ASN A 55 4.49 4.95 -0.29
CA ASN A 55 4.42 4.02 -1.43
C ASN A 55 5.62 3.09 -1.65
N ARG A 56 6.20 2.49 -0.61
CA ARG A 56 6.73 1.13 -0.77
C ARG A 56 5.55 0.19 -1.02
N LYS A 57 5.17 0.00 -2.29
CA LYS A 57 4.33 -1.14 -2.71
C LYS A 57 5.20 -2.39 -2.63
N LEU A 58 5.29 -2.98 -1.44
CA LEU A 58 5.77 -4.35 -1.30
C LEU A 58 4.83 -5.22 -2.13
N ARG A 59 5.34 -5.91 -3.15
CA ARG A 59 4.59 -6.99 -3.81
C ARG A 59 4.48 -8.12 -2.79
N GLU A 60 3.39 -8.14 -2.04
CA GLU A 60 3.03 -9.30 -1.24
C GLU A 60 2.52 -10.36 -2.19
N ASP A 61 3.34 -11.39 -2.42
CA ASP A 61 2.96 -12.65 -3.04
C ASP A 61 2.10 -13.46 -2.04
N ASN A 62 1.01 -12.85 -1.57
CA ASN A 62 0.08 -13.45 -0.63
C ASN A 62 -1.08 -14.03 -1.42
N SER A 63 -1.01 -15.33 -1.73
CA SER A 63 -2.09 -16.13 -2.32
C SER A 63 -3.40 -16.16 -1.50
N GLU A 64 -3.43 -15.46 -0.35
CA GLU A 64 -4.54 -15.40 0.59
C GLU A 64 -5.57 -14.31 0.25
N TRP A 65 -5.21 -13.30 -0.56
CA TRP A 65 -6.09 -12.18 -0.86
C TRP A 65 -6.18 -11.89 -2.37
N PRO A 66 -7.40 -11.68 -2.92
CA PRO A 66 -7.60 -11.39 -4.35
C PRO A 66 -6.89 -10.12 -4.82
N GLU A 67 -6.42 -10.11 -6.08
CA GLU A 67 -5.74 -8.96 -6.69
C GLU A 67 -6.62 -7.71 -6.82
N TRP A 68 -7.93 -7.88 -6.98
CA TRP A 68 -8.88 -6.77 -7.08
C TRP A 68 -9.04 -6.00 -5.76
N LEU A 69 -8.64 -6.60 -4.64
CA LEU A 69 -8.77 -6.00 -3.31
C LEU A 69 -7.47 -5.28 -2.94
N SER A 70 -7.54 -3.95 -2.83
CA SER A 70 -6.37 -3.12 -2.55
C SER A 70 -5.79 -3.37 -1.15
N ALA A 71 -4.50 -3.08 -0.96
CA ALA A 71 -3.85 -3.22 0.35
C ALA A 71 -4.52 -2.37 1.45
N GLY A 72 -5.06 -1.19 1.09
CA GLY A 72 -5.83 -0.36 2.03
C GLY A 72 -7.13 -1.02 2.47
N ASP A 73 -7.81 -1.72 1.55
CA ASP A 73 -9.05 -2.42 1.84
C ASP A 73 -8.81 -3.67 2.69
N ARG A 74 -7.73 -4.42 2.41
CA ARG A 74 -7.29 -5.56 3.23
C ARG A 74 -7.05 -5.13 4.68
N ARG A 75 -6.28 -4.05 4.87
CA ARG A 75 -6.02 -3.48 6.20
C ARG A 75 -7.31 -3.05 6.90
N LEU A 76 -8.30 -2.53 6.16
CA LEU A 76 -9.59 -2.16 6.72
C LEU A 76 -10.40 -3.37 7.17
N LEU A 77 -10.40 -4.47 6.40
CA LEU A 77 -11.08 -5.72 6.75
C LEU A 77 -10.43 -6.44 7.93
N GLN A 78 -9.10 -6.33 8.06
CA GLN A 78 -8.34 -6.86 9.20
C GLN A 78 -8.44 -5.98 10.45
N SER A 79 -8.91 -4.74 10.32
CA SER A 79 -9.07 -3.83 11.45
C SER A 79 -10.23 -4.29 12.34
N SER A 80 -9.97 -4.41 13.65
CA SER A 80 -11.00 -4.73 14.64
C SER A 80 -12.08 -3.66 14.78
N THR A 81 -11.74 -2.41 14.41
CA THR A 81 -12.60 -1.25 14.64
C THR A 81 -12.65 -0.41 13.38
N VAL A 82 -13.79 -0.41 12.70
CA VAL A 82 -14.09 0.49 11.59
C VAL A 82 -15.17 1.46 12.05
N ARG A 83 -14.91 2.76 11.92
CA ARG A 83 -15.89 3.79 12.27
C ARG A 83 -16.96 3.84 11.17
N PRO A 84 -18.24 3.61 11.48
CA PRO A 84 -19.31 3.76 10.50
C PRO A 84 -19.64 5.23 10.27
N ASP A 85 -20.04 5.56 9.04
CA ASP A 85 -20.59 6.87 8.68
C ASP A 85 -22.08 6.96 9.06
N VAL A 86 -22.81 5.87 8.85
CA VAL A 86 -24.23 5.74 9.20
C VAL A 86 -24.57 4.36 9.74
N VAL A 87 -25.59 4.30 10.58
CA VAL A 87 -26.10 3.07 11.21
C VAL A 87 -27.53 2.82 10.77
N VAL A 88 -27.79 1.59 10.34
CA VAL A 88 -29.12 1.08 9.96
C VAL A 88 -29.59 0.12 11.04
N ALA A 89 -30.79 0.32 11.57
CA ALA A 89 -31.35 -0.51 12.62
C ALA A 89 -32.86 -0.69 12.43
N ALA A 90 -33.31 -1.94 12.31
CA ALA A 90 -34.73 -2.25 12.13
C ALA A 90 -35.59 -1.84 13.34
N ASP A 91 -34.99 -1.81 14.53
CA ASP A 91 -35.59 -1.37 15.80
C ASP A 91 -35.74 0.16 15.92
N GLY A 92 -35.17 0.93 14.99
CA GLY A 92 -35.18 2.39 15.02
C GLY A 92 -34.09 3.03 15.90
N SER A 93 -33.18 2.25 16.48
CA SER A 93 -32.05 2.77 17.28
C SER A 93 -30.90 3.36 16.45
N GLY A 94 -30.98 3.28 15.12
CA GLY A 94 -30.00 3.77 14.17
C GLY A 94 -30.40 5.10 13.51
N ASN A 95 -29.62 5.53 12.51
CA ASN A 95 -29.96 6.67 11.66
C ASN A 95 -31.09 6.37 10.69
N PHE A 96 -31.16 5.14 10.18
CA PHE A 96 -32.14 4.69 9.20
C PHE A 96 -32.73 3.34 9.60
N ARG A 97 -33.95 3.05 9.12
CA ARG A 97 -34.61 1.75 9.34
C ARG A 97 -34.33 0.75 8.23
N THR A 98 -34.08 1.25 7.02
CA THR A 98 -33.83 0.44 5.82
C THR A 98 -32.42 0.67 5.28
N VAL A 99 -31.89 -0.33 4.59
CA VAL A 99 -30.57 -0.25 3.95
C VAL A 99 -30.62 0.65 2.71
N SER A 100 -31.74 0.62 1.98
CA SER A 100 -31.97 1.45 0.80
C SER A 100 -31.89 2.95 1.10
N GLU A 101 -32.44 3.40 2.24
CA GLU A 101 -32.31 4.80 2.71
C GLU A 101 -30.85 5.18 2.98
N ALA A 102 -30.08 4.28 3.60
CA ALA A 102 -28.67 4.54 3.88
C ALA A 102 -27.84 4.64 2.60
N VAL A 103 -28.13 3.82 1.58
CA VAL A 103 -27.51 3.92 0.25
C VAL A 103 -27.91 5.22 -0.45
N ALA A 104 -29.18 5.61 -0.37
CA ALA A 104 -29.66 6.86 -0.94
C ALA A 104 -28.93 8.08 -0.33
N ARG A 105 -28.66 8.04 0.99
CA ARG A 105 -27.94 9.11 1.70
C ARG A 105 -26.46 9.23 1.34
N ALA A 106 -25.83 8.14 0.88
CA ALA A 106 -24.40 8.15 0.56
C ALA A 106 -24.06 9.20 -0.53
N PRO A 107 -22.92 9.91 -0.44
CA PRO A 107 -22.51 10.87 -1.46
C PRO A 107 -22.26 10.18 -2.81
N GLU A 108 -22.58 10.86 -3.91
CA GLU A 108 -22.29 10.36 -5.25
C GLU A 108 -20.82 10.55 -5.60
N LYS A 109 -20.23 9.58 -6.32
CA LYS A 109 -18.84 9.58 -6.83
C LYS A 109 -17.78 9.94 -5.78
N SER A 110 -18.01 9.55 -4.53
CA SER A 110 -17.09 9.81 -3.43
C SER A 110 -15.77 9.06 -3.65
N SER A 111 -14.65 9.77 -3.46
CA SER A 111 -13.31 9.17 -3.40
C SER A 111 -13.03 8.49 -2.06
N LYS A 112 -13.76 8.86 -1.01
CA LYS A 112 -13.69 8.24 0.31
C LYS A 112 -14.70 7.11 0.42
N ARG A 113 -14.31 6.05 1.14
CA ARG A 113 -15.21 4.94 1.48
C ARG A 113 -16.32 5.42 2.39
N TYR A 114 -17.54 5.01 2.09
CA TYR A 114 -18.73 5.26 2.89
C TYR A 114 -19.17 3.96 3.57
N VAL A 115 -19.07 3.92 4.89
CA VAL A 115 -19.31 2.73 5.71
C VAL A 115 -20.71 2.76 6.31
N ILE A 116 -21.54 1.83 5.88
CA ILE A 116 -22.90 1.63 6.37
C ILE A 116 -22.89 0.43 7.31
N ARG A 117 -23.10 0.69 8.61
CA ARG A 117 -23.26 -0.38 9.61
C ARG A 117 -24.71 -0.81 9.68
N ILE A 118 -24.96 -2.10 9.54
CA ILE A 118 -26.29 -2.70 9.58
C ILE A 118 -26.38 -3.55 10.84
N LYS A 119 -27.23 -3.14 11.77
CA LYS A 119 -27.40 -3.87 13.04
C LYS A 119 -28.00 -5.26 12.82
N ALA A 120 -27.95 -6.09 13.85
CA ALA A 120 -28.65 -7.37 13.84
C ALA A 120 -30.15 -7.16 13.57
N GLY A 121 -30.70 -7.94 12.64
CA GLY A 121 -32.07 -7.81 12.19
C GLY A 121 -32.33 -8.47 10.84
N VAL A 122 -33.62 -8.66 10.54
CA VAL A 122 -34.09 -9.17 9.25
C VAL A 122 -34.67 -8.02 8.45
N TYR A 123 -33.98 -7.65 7.36
CA TYR A 123 -34.32 -6.57 6.46
C TYR A 123 -34.97 -7.16 5.20
N ARG A 124 -36.29 -7.01 5.06
CA ARG A 124 -37.07 -7.51 3.92
C ARG A 124 -37.17 -6.45 2.83
N GLU A 125 -36.09 -6.27 2.06
CA GLU A 125 -36.01 -5.24 1.03
C GLU A 125 -35.11 -5.68 -0.15
N ASN A 126 -35.33 -5.07 -1.31
CA ASN A 126 -34.44 -5.19 -2.47
C ASN A 126 -33.58 -3.93 -2.55
N VAL A 127 -32.31 -4.08 -2.21
CA VAL A 127 -31.34 -2.97 -2.21
C VAL A 127 -30.70 -2.86 -3.59
N ASP A 128 -30.83 -1.69 -4.23
CA ASP A 128 -30.06 -1.32 -5.41
C ASP A 128 -28.96 -0.32 -5.03
N VAL A 129 -27.76 -0.52 -5.57
CA VAL A 129 -26.62 0.40 -5.42
C VAL A 129 -26.31 1.00 -6.80
N PRO A 130 -26.87 2.19 -7.10
CA PRO A 130 -26.68 2.81 -8.40
C PRO A 130 -25.20 3.05 -8.71
N LYS A 131 -24.81 2.97 -10.00
CA LYS A 131 -23.43 3.22 -10.47
C LYS A 131 -22.80 4.52 -9.95
N LYS A 132 -23.61 5.54 -9.65
CA LYS A 132 -23.15 6.82 -9.11
C LYS A 132 -22.69 6.73 -7.65
N LYS A 133 -23.17 5.74 -6.89
CA LYS A 133 -22.83 5.52 -5.48
C LYS A 133 -21.57 4.64 -5.41
N THR A 134 -20.40 5.27 -5.47
CA THR A 134 -19.10 4.57 -5.48
C THR A 134 -18.54 4.39 -4.08
N ASN A 135 -17.66 3.39 -3.89
CA ASN A 135 -16.92 3.14 -2.65
C ASN A 135 -17.79 2.90 -1.40
N ILE A 136 -18.93 2.21 -1.55
CA ILE A 136 -19.78 1.81 -0.42
C ILE A 136 -19.25 0.53 0.23
N MET A 137 -19.32 0.47 1.55
CA MET A 137 -19.03 -0.74 2.34
C MET A 137 -20.20 -1.02 3.28
N PHE A 138 -20.70 -2.26 3.25
CA PHE A 138 -21.67 -2.76 4.22
C PHE A 138 -20.95 -3.52 5.34
N MET A 139 -21.33 -3.23 6.57
CA MET A 139 -20.80 -3.91 7.77
C MET A 139 -21.97 -4.38 8.64
N GLY A 140 -22.22 -5.68 8.65
CA GLY A 140 -23.21 -6.29 9.54
C GLY A 140 -22.67 -6.57 10.94
N ASP A 141 -23.54 -6.64 11.95
CA ASP A 141 -23.20 -7.09 13.32
C ASP A 141 -22.97 -8.62 13.41
N GLY A 142 -22.97 -9.32 12.27
CA GLY A 142 -22.61 -10.73 12.15
C GLY A 142 -23.33 -11.43 11.00
N ARG A 143 -22.67 -12.41 10.37
CA ARG A 143 -23.21 -13.16 9.22
C ARG A 143 -24.58 -13.81 9.52
N SER A 144 -24.77 -14.34 10.72
CA SER A 144 -26.01 -15.01 11.14
C SER A 144 -27.08 -14.04 11.62
N ASN A 145 -26.71 -12.81 11.99
CA ASN A 145 -27.57 -11.90 12.74
C ASN A 145 -28.12 -10.79 11.85
N THR A 146 -27.40 -10.41 10.79
CA THR A 146 -27.83 -9.39 9.84
C THR A 146 -28.21 -10.08 8.53
N ILE A 147 -29.52 -10.16 8.26
CA ILE A 147 -30.06 -10.85 7.09
C ILE A 147 -30.82 -9.84 6.23
N ILE A 148 -30.37 -9.66 4.98
CA ILE A 148 -31.11 -8.92 3.95
C ILE A 148 -31.76 -9.97 3.06
N THR A 149 -33.08 -9.93 2.91
CA THR A 149 -33.84 -10.94 2.18
C THR A 149 -34.86 -10.31 1.24
N GLY A 150 -35.06 -10.95 0.09
CA GLY A 150 -36.07 -10.60 -0.91
C GLY A 150 -36.59 -11.86 -1.61
N SER A 151 -37.77 -11.76 -2.22
CA SER A 151 -38.50 -12.90 -2.81
C SER A 151 -38.83 -12.72 -4.29
N ARG A 152 -38.12 -11.83 -5.00
CA ARG A 152 -38.31 -11.61 -6.44
C ARG A 152 -37.91 -12.86 -7.24
N ASN A 153 -38.78 -13.29 -8.14
CA ASN A 153 -38.54 -14.45 -9.01
C ASN A 153 -39.22 -14.27 -10.38
N VAL A 154 -38.78 -15.06 -11.37
CA VAL A 154 -39.25 -14.95 -12.77
C VAL A 154 -40.72 -15.37 -12.92
N LYS A 155 -41.18 -16.37 -12.17
CA LYS A 155 -42.57 -16.85 -12.22
C LYS A 155 -43.55 -15.73 -11.83
N ASP A 156 -43.14 -14.89 -10.89
CA ASP A 156 -43.90 -13.73 -10.41
C ASP A 156 -43.59 -12.45 -11.20
N GLY A 157 -42.95 -12.55 -12.37
CA GLY A 157 -42.75 -11.44 -13.31
C GLY A 157 -41.49 -10.59 -13.09
N SER A 158 -40.59 -10.95 -12.17
CA SER A 158 -39.29 -10.25 -12.04
C SER A 158 -38.32 -10.73 -13.13
N THR A 159 -37.94 -9.86 -14.05
CA THR A 159 -37.01 -10.18 -15.15
C THR A 159 -35.59 -9.69 -14.84
N THR A 160 -34.59 -10.35 -15.40
CA THR A 160 -33.15 -10.05 -15.20
C THR A 160 -32.76 -8.63 -15.65
N PHE A 161 -33.53 -8.01 -16.55
CA PHE A 161 -33.28 -6.63 -17.02
C PHE A 161 -33.82 -5.55 -16.07
N HIS A 162 -34.67 -5.93 -15.09
CA HIS A 162 -35.31 -5.02 -14.15
C HIS A 162 -35.02 -5.43 -12.69
N SER A 163 -33.83 -5.99 -12.44
CA SER A 163 -33.35 -6.38 -11.11
C SER A 163 -32.64 -5.24 -10.41
#